data_AF-A0A2Z2HIN0-F1
#
_entry.id   AF-A0A2Z2HIN0-F1
#
_cell.length_a   1.000
_cell.length_b   1.000
_cell.length_c   1.000
_cell.angle_alpha   90.00
_cell.angle_beta   90.00
_cell.angle_gamma   90.00
#
_symmetry.space_group_name_H-M   'P 1'
#
loop_
_entity.id
_entity.type
_entity.pdbx_description
1 polymer ?
#
loop_
_entity_poly.entity_id
_entity_poly.type
_entity_poly.pdbx_seq_one_letter_code
_entity_poly.pdbx_strand_id
1 'polypeptide(L)'
;MYRAQPTSRKYEEYAYVLDFNPRGKSTTVHGREGIIITAIGEDRLTLLEVLGIQNSTFEVGEKIYIGKDGRTKISSVLGKMDYEKISSSAQSELSNVIEKIVTENEVKFVKYLNNAQPLTPRIHALELIPGIGKTYMKTMLEEREKQKFESYLDLQDRVGFKDPIKHISERIMDEISGESRMNLFVKR
;
A
#
# COMPACT_ATOMS: atom_id res chain seq x y z
N MET A 1 -26.12 -8.04 -28.24
CA MET A 1 -26.06 -7.77 -26.78
C MET A 1 -24.61 -7.88 -26.34
N TYR A 2 -23.93 -6.75 -26.12
CA TYR A 2 -22.58 -6.77 -25.55
C TYR A 2 -22.67 -7.16 -24.07
N ARG A 3 -22.24 -8.37 -23.74
CA ARG A 3 -22.11 -8.84 -22.36
C ARG A 3 -21.00 -7.99 -21.72
N ALA A 4 -21.34 -7.17 -20.73
CA ALA A 4 -20.35 -6.48 -19.92
C ALA A 4 -19.37 -7.54 -19.39
N GLN A 5 -18.09 -7.41 -19.72
CA GLN A 5 -17.07 -8.27 -19.12
C GLN A 5 -17.18 -8.12 -17.60
N PRO A 6 -17.20 -9.21 -16.83
CA PRO A 6 -17.19 -9.10 -15.38
C PRO A 6 -15.94 -8.31 -15.01
N THR A 7 -16.12 -7.21 -14.27
CA THR A 7 -15.00 -6.46 -13.71
C THR A 7 -14.17 -7.46 -12.91
N SER A 8 -12.96 -7.76 -13.41
CA SER A 8 -12.08 -8.66 -12.68
C SER A 8 -11.83 -8.01 -11.33
N ARG A 9 -12.29 -8.65 -10.25
CA ARG A 9 -11.92 -8.22 -8.90
C ARG A 9 -10.39 -8.26 -8.86
N LYS A 10 -9.76 -7.09 -8.82
CA LYS A 10 -8.31 -6.99 -8.67
C LYS A 10 -7.98 -7.37 -7.23
N TYR A 11 -7.38 -8.56 -7.09
CA TYR A 11 -6.81 -9.06 -5.86
C TYR A 11 -5.37 -8.57 -5.74
N GLU A 12 -4.83 -8.56 -4.52
CA GLU A 12 -3.40 -8.42 -4.30
C GLU A 12 -2.70 -9.67 -4.83
N GLU A 13 -1.64 -9.50 -5.62
CA GLU A 13 -0.80 -10.62 -6.09
C GLU A 13 0.39 -10.85 -5.16
N TYR A 14 0.91 -9.78 -4.57
CA TYR A 14 2.01 -9.79 -3.61
C TYR A 14 1.62 -9.05 -2.34
N ALA A 15 2.22 -9.47 -1.23
CA ALA A 15 2.12 -8.81 0.05
C ALA A 15 3.47 -8.86 0.78
N TYR A 16 3.65 -7.99 1.77
CA TYR A 16 4.82 -7.95 2.62
C TYR A 16 4.43 -8.39 4.03
N VAL A 17 5.22 -9.29 4.62
CA VAL A 17 4.99 -9.80 5.98
C VAL A 17 5.23 -8.68 7.00
N LEU A 18 4.25 -8.46 7.89
CA LEU A 18 4.37 -7.53 9.02
C LEU A 18 4.65 -8.27 10.33
N ASP A 19 4.00 -9.42 10.53
CA ASP A 19 4.14 -10.27 11.71
C ASP A 19 3.65 -11.69 11.38
N PHE A 20 4.06 -12.69 12.15
CA PHE A 20 3.55 -14.05 12.02
C PHE A 20 3.60 -14.85 13.33
N ASN A 21 2.61 -15.73 13.50
CA ASN A 21 2.53 -16.69 14.58
C ASN A 21 2.58 -18.12 14.00
N PRO A 22 3.67 -18.89 14.22
CA PRO A 22 3.81 -20.26 13.71
C PRO A 22 2.75 -21.25 14.19
N ARG A 23 2.08 -20.96 15.32
CA ARG A 23 0.98 -21.77 15.88
C ARG A 23 -0.20 -20.86 16.23
N GLY A 24 -0.55 -20.00 15.29
CA GLY A 24 -1.64 -19.03 15.42
C GLY A 24 -3.01 -19.64 15.14
N LYS A 25 -4.03 -18.93 15.61
CA LYS A 25 -5.43 -19.12 15.23
C LYS A 25 -5.88 -17.89 14.46
N SER A 26 -6.59 -18.09 13.37
CA SER A 26 -7.13 -17.02 12.54
C SER A 26 -8.17 -16.22 13.31
N THR A 27 -8.07 -14.90 13.18
CA THR A 27 -9.05 -13.94 13.69
C THR A 27 -10.14 -13.65 12.67
N THR A 28 -9.84 -13.83 11.38
CA THR A 28 -10.77 -13.52 10.28
C THR A 28 -11.64 -14.72 9.88
N VAL A 29 -11.17 -15.95 10.07
CA VAL A 29 -11.87 -17.18 9.70
C VAL A 29 -11.83 -18.18 10.85
N HIS A 30 -12.99 -18.44 11.45
CA HIS A 30 -13.11 -19.38 12.56
C HIS A 30 -12.63 -20.80 12.20
N GLY A 31 -11.91 -21.44 13.12
CA GLY A 31 -11.42 -22.82 12.97
C GLY A 31 -10.19 -22.97 12.06
N ARG A 32 -9.62 -21.88 11.52
CA ARG A 32 -8.36 -21.92 10.78
C ARG A 32 -7.19 -21.71 11.74
N GLU A 33 -6.24 -22.64 11.72
CA GLU A 33 -5.06 -22.64 12.58
C GLU A 33 -3.81 -23.02 11.77
N GLY A 34 -2.64 -22.60 12.22
CA GLY A 34 -1.36 -22.87 11.57
C GLY A 34 -0.40 -21.69 11.65
N ILE A 35 0.40 -21.49 10.61
CA ILE A 35 1.26 -20.32 10.49
C ILE A 35 0.39 -19.16 10.03
N ILE A 36 -0.08 -18.34 10.97
CA ILE A 36 -0.90 -17.16 10.69
C ILE A 36 0.02 -15.97 10.50
N ILE A 37 -0.14 -15.29 9.37
CA ILE A 37 0.71 -14.18 8.94
C ILE A 37 -0.18 -12.95 8.82
N THR A 38 0.23 -11.85 9.43
CA THR A 38 -0.31 -10.53 9.16
C THR A 38 0.57 -9.88 8.10
N ALA A 39 -0.03 -9.42 7.00
CA ALA A 39 0.69 -8.87 5.87
C ALA A 39 -0.01 -7.63 5.29
N ILE A 40 0.72 -6.80 4.55
CA ILE A 40 0.18 -5.69 3.77
C ILE A 40 0.35 -5.96 2.28
N GLY A 41 -0.72 -5.83 1.51
CA GLY A 41 -0.67 -5.99 0.06
C GLY A 41 0.13 -4.89 -0.64
N GLU A 42 0.85 -5.23 -1.70
CA GLU A 42 1.71 -4.30 -2.44
C GLU A 42 0.91 -3.26 -3.25
N ASP A 43 -0.20 -3.69 -3.87
CA ASP A 43 -0.90 -2.88 -4.85
C ASP A 43 -1.95 -1.98 -4.22
N ARG A 44 -2.79 -2.54 -3.34
CA ARG A 44 -3.90 -1.79 -2.72
C ARG A 44 -3.63 -1.42 -1.27
N LEU A 45 -2.47 -1.81 -0.73
CA LEU A 45 -2.07 -1.52 0.66
C LEU A 45 -3.10 -2.06 1.65
N THR A 46 -3.67 -3.22 1.32
CA THR A 46 -4.70 -3.86 2.15
C THR A 46 -4.02 -4.68 3.24
N LEU A 47 -4.40 -4.51 4.50
CA LEU A 47 -4.00 -5.40 5.58
C LEU A 47 -4.74 -6.74 5.44
N LEU A 48 -3.98 -7.84 5.49
CA LEU A 48 -4.46 -9.18 5.24
C LEU A 48 -4.00 -10.15 6.33
N GLU A 49 -4.88 -11.09 6.65
CA GLU A 49 -4.52 -12.31 7.36
C GLU A 49 -4.30 -13.42 6.34
N VAL A 50 -3.15 -14.10 6.41
CA VAL A 50 -2.71 -15.10 5.44
C VAL A 50 -2.28 -16.37 6.18
N LEU A 51 -2.62 -17.53 5.61
CA LEU A 51 -2.22 -18.84 6.12
C LEU A 51 -1.01 -19.36 5.35
N GLY A 52 0.11 -19.57 6.04
CA GLY A 52 1.30 -20.22 5.50
C GLY A 52 1.14 -21.73 5.35
N ILE A 53 1.94 -22.34 4.48
CA ILE A 53 2.09 -23.79 4.36
C ILE A 53 2.95 -24.30 5.53
N GLN A 54 2.62 -25.47 6.06
CA GLN A 54 3.39 -26.10 7.14
C GLN A 54 4.87 -26.24 6.75
N ASN A 55 5.77 -26.06 7.72
CA ASN A 55 7.22 -26.10 7.56
C ASN A 55 7.82 -24.99 6.68
N SER A 56 7.04 -23.98 6.28
CA SER A 56 7.59 -22.75 5.69
C SER A 56 8.14 -21.83 6.78
N THR A 57 9.25 -21.15 6.49
CA THR A 57 9.79 -20.05 7.33
C THR A 57 9.34 -18.72 6.76
N PHE A 58 9.23 -17.68 7.59
CA PHE A 58 8.89 -16.33 7.16
C PHE A 58 9.77 -15.31 7.88
N GLU A 59 10.01 -14.19 7.22
CA GLU A 59 10.74 -13.06 7.79
C GLU A 59 9.88 -11.78 7.70
N VAL A 60 9.97 -10.91 8.69
CA VAL A 60 9.33 -9.60 8.66
C VAL A 60 9.92 -8.79 7.50
N GLY A 61 9.07 -8.13 6.71
CA GLY A 61 9.45 -7.40 5.51
C GLY A 61 9.70 -8.27 4.27
N GLU A 62 9.53 -9.60 4.37
CA GLU A 62 9.58 -10.51 3.23
C GLU A 62 8.42 -10.26 2.27
N LYS A 63 8.72 -10.17 0.96
CA LYS A 63 7.70 -10.14 -0.10
C LYS A 63 7.23 -11.56 -0.41
N ILE A 64 5.95 -11.83 -0.19
CA ILE A 64 5.30 -13.11 -0.42
C ILE A 64 4.30 -13.04 -1.58
N TYR A 65 4.24 -14.09 -2.38
CA TYR A 65 3.24 -14.22 -3.44
C TYR A 65 1.94 -14.81 -2.87
N ILE A 66 0.84 -14.07 -3.04
CA ILE A 66 -0.51 -14.41 -2.55
C ILE A 66 -1.55 -14.49 -3.68
N GLY A 67 -1.12 -14.37 -4.95
CA GLY A 67 -1.96 -14.53 -6.13
C GLY A 67 -2.60 -15.91 -6.23
N LYS A 68 -3.54 -16.10 -7.16
CA LYS A 68 -4.45 -17.27 -7.15
C LYS A 68 -3.75 -18.62 -7.30
N ASP A 69 -2.76 -18.71 -8.20
CA ASP A 69 -2.15 -19.96 -8.65
C ASP A 69 -0.62 -19.89 -8.49
N GLY A 70 0.05 -20.99 -8.15
CA GLY A 70 1.52 -21.04 -8.07
C GLY A 70 2.13 -20.55 -6.76
N ARG A 71 1.35 -20.51 -5.67
CA ARG A 71 1.87 -20.20 -4.33
C ARG A 71 2.81 -21.29 -3.83
N THR A 72 3.97 -20.91 -3.32
CA THR A 72 4.98 -21.83 -2.79
C THR A 72 5.05 -21.87 -1.27
N LYS A 73 4.79 -20.73 -0.61
CA LYS A 73 4.81 -20.61 0.87
C LYS A 73 3.43 -20.38 1.48
N ILE A 74 2.44 -20.00 0.66
CA ILE A 74 1.12 -19.56 1.12
C ILE A 74 0.05 -20.56 0.75
N SER A 75 -0.73 -20.98 1.75
CA SER A 75 -1.88 -21.87 1.57
C SER A 75 -3.12 -21.07 1.11
N SER A 76 -3.49 -20.03 1.86
CA SER A 76 -4.67 -19.21 1.54
C SER A 76 -4.62 -17.81 2.12
N VAL A 77 -5.18 -16.84 1.42
CA VAL A 77 -5.54 -15.54 2.00
C VAL A 77 -6.86 -15.72 2.77
N LEU A 78 -6.85 -15.45 4.07
CA LEU A 78 -7.97 -15.72 4.96
C LEU A 78 -8.98 -14.58 4.97
N GLY A 79 -8.50 -13.33 5.08
CA GLY A 79 -9.38 -12.17 5.15
C GLY A 79 -8.63 -10.85 5.19
N LYS A 80 -9.39 -9.76 5.08
CA LYS A 80 -8.89 -8.41 5.34
C LYS A 80 -8.88 -8.14 6.85
N MET A 81 -7.96 -7.29 7.29
CA MET A 81 -7.86 -6.82 8.66
C MET A 81 -7.98 -5.29 8.70
N ASP A 82 -8.42 -4.78 9.85
CA ASP A 82 -8.39 -3.36 10.16
C ASP A 82 -7.12 -3.06 10.98
N TYR A 83 -6.62 -1.81 10.94
CA TYR A 83 -5.38 -1.41 11.61
C TYR A 83 -5.43 -1.65 13.13
N GLU A 84 -6.60 -1.49 13.75
CA GLU A 84 -6.81 -1.68 15.19
C GLU A 84 -6.81 -3.16 15.60
N LYS A 85 -6.90 -4.08 14.62
CA LYS A 85 -6.97 -5.53 14.85
C LYS A 85 -5.63 -6.24 14.64
N ILE A 86 -4.64 -5.57 14.06
CA ILE A 86 -3.29 -6.14 13.92
C ILE A 86 -2.49 -5.99 15.21
N SER A 87 -1.48 -6.84 15.40
CA SER A 87 -0.62 -6.82 16.59
C SER A 87 0.21 -5.53 16.70
N SER A 88 0.65 -5.18 17.91
CA SER A 88 1.54 -4.02 18.12
C SER A 88 2.88 -4.18 17.39
N SER A 89 3.38 -5.41 17.24
CA SER A 89 4.52 -5.77 16.39
C SER A 89 4.23 -5.43 14.93
N ALA A 90 3.12 -5.90 14.37
CA ALA A 90 2.74 -5.58 12.99
C ALA A 90 2.57 -4.06 12.77
N GLN A 91 2.00 -3.34 13.74
CA GLN A 91 1.85 -1.88 13.67
C GLN A 91 3.20 -1.16 13.64
N SER A 92 4.17 -1.63 14.44
CA SER A 92 5.50 -1.04 14.52
C SER A 92 6.29 -1.24 13.21
N GLU A 93 6.07 -2.36 12.53
CA GLU A 93 6.74 -2.70 11.27
C GLU A 93 6.11 -2.05 10.03
N LEU A 94 4.87 -1.55 10.12
CA LEU A 94 4.17 -0.94 9.00
C LEU A 94 4.96 0.21 8.38
N SER A 95 5.52 1.11 9.19
CA SER A 95 6.29 2.25 8.70
C SER A 95 7.46 1.81 7.81
N ASN A 96 8.24 0.83 8.28
CA ASN A 96 9.40 0.30 7.56
C ASN A 96 8.97 -0.39 6.25
N VAL A 97 7.92 -1.21 6.31
CA VAL A 97 7.44 -1.97 5.16
C VAL A 97 6.79 -1.07 4.11
N ILE A 98 6.06 -0.03 4.52
CA ILE A 98 5.47 0.94 3.59
C ILE A 98 6.55 1.75 2.91
N GLU A 99 7.57 2.20 3.63
CA GLU A 99 8.72 2.91 3.04
C GLU A 99 9.40 2.03 1.98
N LYS A 100 9.59 0.74 2.28
CA LYS A 100 10.09 -0.25 1.32
C LYS A 100 9.19 -0.37 0.10
N ILE A 101 7.87 -0.52 0.28
CA ILE A 101 6.90 -0.61 -0.83
C ILE A 101 6.96 0.64 -1.71
N VAL A 102 7.01 1.83 -1.12
CA VAL A 102 7.09 3.11 -1.84
C VAL A 102 8.39 3.22 -2.63
N THR A 103 9.51 2.83 -2.01
CA THR A 103 10.83 2.82 -2.64
C THR A 103 10.90 1.85 -3.81
N GLU A 104 10.46 0.60 -3.63
CA GLU A 104 10.54 -0.45 -4.66
C GLU A 104 9.54 -0.22 -5.81
N ASN A 105 8.43 0.49 -5.56
CA ASN A 105 7.38 0.75 -6.53
C ASN A 105 7.32 2.21 -7.00
N GLU A 106 8.47 2.88 -7.13
CA GLU A 106 8.59 4.28 -7.55
C GLU A 106 7.69 4.65 -8.74
N VAL A 107 7.75 3.85 -9.82
CA VAL A 107 6.98 4.09 -11.06
C VAL A 107 5.48 4.24 -10.79
N LYS A 108 4.92 3.47 -9.84
CA LYS A 108 3.50 3.52 -9.48
C LYS A 108 3.14 4.85 -8.84
N PHE A 109 3.96 5.32 -7.90
CA PHE A 109 3.69 6.54 -7.16
C PHE A 109 4.01 7.80 -7.96
N VAL A 110 5.09 7.79 -8.75
CA VAL A 110 5.37 8.86 -9.73
C VAL A 110 4.23 8.97 -10.74
N LYS A 111 3.72 7.84 -11.24
CA LYS A 111 2.52 7.83 -12.10
C LYS A 111 1.30 8.40 -11.38
N TYR A 112 1.11 8.13 -10.09
CA TYR A 112 0.03 8.74 -9.33
C TYR A 112 0.17 10.28 -9.28
N LEU A 113 1.34 10.80 -8.91
CA LEU A 113 1.61 12.24 -8.86
C LEU A 113 1.36 12.92 -10.22
N ASN A 114 1.80 12.27 -11.30
CA ASN A 114 1.59 12.73 -12.67
C ASN A 114 0.13 12.78 -13.13
N ASN A 115 -0.75 12.00 -12.51
CA ASN A 115 -2.16 11.92 -12.92
C ASN A 115 -3.12 12.44 -11.84
N ALA A 116 -2.62 12.86 -10.68
CA ALA A 116 -3.42 13.39 -9.57
C ALA A 116 -4.29 14.57 -10.03
N GLN A 117 -5.55 14.58 -9.60
CA GLN A 117 -6.56 15.57 -9.98
C GLN A 117 -7.17 16.23 -8.74
N PRO A 118 -7.91 17.35 -8.92
CA PRO A 118 -8.81 17.86 -7.89
C PRO A 118 -9.80 16.78 -7.44
N LEU A 119 -9.90 16.56 -6.12
CA LEU A 119 -10.90 15.66 -5.54
C LEU A 119 -12.22 16.40 -5.32
N THR A 120 -12.13 17.68 -4.99
CA THR A 120 -13.26 18.61 -4.89
C THR A 120 -12.84 19.95 -5.48
N PRO A 121 -13.77 20.89 -5.73
CA PRO A 121 -13.41 22.23 -6.19
C PRO A 121 -12.46 22.99 -5.25
N ARG A 122 -12.32 22.57 -3.99
CA ARG A 122 -11.47 23.22 -2.98
C ARG A 122 -10.21 22.45 -2.61
N ILE A 123 -10.15 21.15 -2.93
CA ILE A 123 -9.10 20.24 -2.44
C ILE A 123 -8.49 19.49 -3.63
N HIS A 124 -7.19 19.67 -3.83
CA HIS A 124 -6.40 18.91 -4.77
C HIS A 124 -5.82 17.64 -4.12
N ALA A 125 -5.77 16.52 -4.84
CA ALA A 125 -5.24 15.26 -4.30
C ALA A 125 -3.77 15.35 -3.85
N LEU A 126 -2.95 16.18 -4.52
CA LEU A 126 -1.55 16.39 -4.14
C LEU A 126 -1.40 17.07 -2.77
N GLU A 127 -2.30 18.00 -2.42
CA GLU A 127 -2.26 18.71 -1.13
C GLU A 127 -2.55 17.81 0.07
N LEU A 128 -3.12 16.63 -0.20
CA LEU A 128 -3.41 15.65 0.84
C LEU A 128 -2.16 14.88 1.26
N ILE A 129 -1.06 14.93 0.48
CA ILE A 129 0.21 14.33 0.86
C ILE A 129 0.92 15.28 1.83
N PRO A 130 1.33 14.81 3.03
CA PRO A 130 2.11 15.61 3.98
C PRO A 130 3.31 16.28 3.31
N GLY A 131 3.62 17.50 3.72
CA GLY A 131 4.69 18.32 3.11
C GLY A 131 4.27 19.07 1.85
N ILE A 132 3.19 18.69 1.15
CA ILE A 132 2.73 19.39 -0.07
C ILE A 132 1.72 20.48 0.30
N GLY A 133 2.22 21.70 0.50
CA GLY A 133 1.39 22.91 0.59
C GLY A 133 0.94 23.44 -0.77
N LYS A 134 0.18 24.56 -0.75
CA LYS A 134 -0.30 25.24 -1.97
C LYS A 134 0.82 25.63 -2.94
N THR A 135 1.96 26.07 -2.41
CA THR A 135 3.13 26.44 -3.22
C THR A 135 3.68 25.23 -3.98
N TYR A 136 3.99 24.13 -3.26
CA TYR A 136 4.48 22.89 -3.87
C TYR A 136 3.49 22.33 -4.87
N MET A 137 2.21 22.26 -4.53
CA MET A 137 1.17 21.78 -5.44
C MET A 137 1.15 22.60 -6.74
N LYS A 138 1.26 23.93 -6.66
CA LYS A 138 1.26 24.79 -7.85
C LYS A 138 2.48 24.51 -8.73
N THR A 139 3.67 24.47 -8.13
CA THR A 139 4.91 24.15 -8.85
C THR A 139 4.87 22.76 -9.48
N MET A 140 4.35 21.75 -8.77
CA MET A 140 4.18 20.39 -9.32
C MET A 140 3.26 20.37 -10.54
N LEU A 141 2.16 21.12 -10.52
CA LEU A 141 1.22 21.17 -11.64
C LEU A 141 1.86 21.86 -12.86
N GLU A 142 2.53 23.00 -12.65
CA GLU A 142 3.22 23.73 -13.72
C GLU A 142 4.34 22.90 -14.36
N GLU A 143 5.15 22.21 -13.55
CA GLU A 143 6.21 21.33 -14.05
C GLU A 143 5.65 20.12 -14.80
N ARG A 144 4.62 19.48 -14.26
CA ARG A 144 3.95 18.34 -14.89
C ARG A 144 3.33 18.68 -16.25
N GLU A 145 2.81 19.90 -16.41
CA GLU A 145 2.26 20.36 -17.69
C GLU A 145 3.32 20.51 -18.78
N LYS A 146 4.56 20.87 -18.41
CA LYS A 146 5.71 20.89 -19.34
C LYS A 146 6.12 19.47 -19.72
N GLN A 147 6.34 18.63 -18.71
CA GLN A 147 6.75 17.23 -18.86
C GLN A 147 6.41 16.44 -17.61
N LYS A 148 5.84 15.25 -17.80
CA LYS A 148 5.57 14.31 -16.70
C LYS A 148 6.86 13.90 -15.99
N PHE A 149 6.77 13.76 -14.66
CA PHE A 149 7.89 13.30 -13.85
C PHE A 149 8.27 11.85 -14.18
N GLU A 150 9.56 11.56 -14.22
CA GLU A 150 10.07 10.21 -14.52
C GLU A 150 10.46 9.44 -13.26
N SER A 151 10.89 10.14 -12.23
CA SER A 151 11.40 9.58 -10.98
C SER A 151 11.17 10.52 -9.79
N TYR A 152 11.39 10.02 -8.57
CA TYR A 152 11.49 10.79 -7.35
C TYR A 152 12.64 11.77 -7.37
N LEU A 153 13.74 11.44 -8.06
CA LEU A 153 14.87 12.36 -8.24
C LEU A 153 14.49 13.52 -9.17
N ASP A 154 13.86 13.23 -10.31
CA ASP A 154 13.36 14.25 -11.23
C ASP A 154 12.36 15.20 -10.55
N LEU A 155 11.48 14.66 -9.71
CA LEU A 155 10.57 15.45 -8.89
C LEU A 155 11.30 16.37 -7.91
N GLN A 156 12.34 15.86 -7.25
CA GLN A 156 13.19 16.63 -6.32
C GLN A 156 13.93 17.75 -7.05
N ASP A 157 14.54 17.46 -8.19
CA ASP A 157 15.36 18.42 -8.94
C ASP A 157 14.52 19.56 -9.52
N ARG A 158 13.31 19.26 -10.01
CA ARG A 158 12.46 20.24 -10.70
C ARG A 158 11.55 21.03 -9.77
N VAL A 159 11.04 20.39 -8.72
CA VAL A 159 10.05 21.00 -7.80
C VAL A 159 10.69 21.38 -6.46
N GLY A 160 11.84 20.81 -6.10
CA GLY A 160 12.46 20.96 -4.78
C GLY A 160 11.77 20.17 -3.68
N PHE A 161 10.88 19.23 -4.03
CA PHE A 161 10.11 18.44 -3.07
C PHE A 161 10.97 17.31 -2.48
N LYS A 162 11.61 17.61 -1.35
CA LYS A 162 12.52 16.69 -0.65
C LYS A 162 11.81 15.48 -0.07
N ASP A 163 12.54 14.37 0.03
CA ASP A 163 12.11 13.13 0.67
C ASP A 163 10.70 12.63 0.25
N PRO A 164 10.42 12.49 -1.07
CA PRO A 164 9.11 12.09 -1.56
C PRO A 164 8.65 10.73 -1.01
N ILE A 165 9.58 9.80 -0.80
CA ILE A 165 9.32 8.48 -0.22
C ILE A 165 8.71 8.63 1.17
N LYS A 166 9.29 9.48 2.02
CA LYS A 166 8.82 9.72 3.39
C LYS A 166 7.40 10.29 3.39
N HIS A 167 7.16 11.34 2.62
CA HIS A 167 5.85 12.01 2.59
C HIS A 167 4.73 11.13 2.03
N ILE A 168 5.04 10.31 1.02
CA ILE A 168 4.08 9.33 0.49
C ILE A 168 3.83 8.22 1.53
N SER A 169 4.85 7.78 2.26
CA SER A 169 4.73 6.76 3.30
C SER A 169 3.89 7.25 4.48
N GLU A 170 4.14 8.47 4.97
CA GLU A 170 3.32 9.13 6.00
C GLU A 170 1.85 9.18 5.56
N ARG A 171 1.61 9.58 4.31
CA ARG A 171 0.25 9.61 3.76
C ARG A 171 -0.43 8.24 3.76
N ILE A 172 0.29 7.20 3.38
CA ILE A 172 -0.24 5.83 3.38
C ILE A 172 -0.57 5.40 4.81
N MET A 173 0.30 5.70 5.77
CA MET A 173 0.06 5.39 7.19
C MET A 173 -1.23 6.03 7.69
N ASP A 174 -1.46 7.32 7.41
CA ASP A 174 -2.69 8.04 7.81
C ASP A 174 -3.96 7.40 7.22
N GLU A 175 -3.85 6.84 6.01
CA GLU A 175 -4.98 6.18 5.33
C GLU A 175 -5.27 4.77 5.89
N ILE A 176 -4.22 4.05 6.28
CA ILE A 176 -4.32 2.73 6.91
C ILE A 176 -4.87 2.87 8.33
N SER A 177 -4.37 3.82 9.13
CA SER A 177 -4.83 4.08 10.51
C SER A 177 -6.23 4.69 10.56
N GLY A 178 -6.73 5.21 9.45
CA GLY A 178 -8.07 5.82 9.37
C GLY A 178 -8.13 7.27 9.86
N GLU A 179 -6.98 7.91 10.06
CA GLU A 179 -6.88 9.34 10.37
C GLU A 179 -7.24 10.21 9.15
N SER A 180 -7.07 9.68 7.95
CA SER A 180 -7.45 10.34 6.70
C SER A 180 -8.95 10.23 6.38
N ARG A 181 -9.59 11.39 6.14
CA ARG A 181 -10.99 11.47 5.68
C ARG A 181 -11.21 11.03 4.23
N MET A 182 -10.17 11.15 3.40
CA MET A 182 -10.19 10.80 1.98
C MET A 182 -8.97 9.92 1.72
N ASN A 183 -9.11 8.85 0.94
CA ASN A 183 -7.97 7.98 0.60
C ASN A 183 -7.49 8.23 -0.83
N LEU A 184 -6.17 8.25 -1.01
CA LEU A 184 -5.48 8.37 -2.29
C LEU A 184 -4.96 7.01 -2.75
N PHE A 185 -4.33 6.27 -1.84
CA PHE A 185 -3.55 5.08 -2.12
C PHE A 185 -4.25 3.81 -1.63
N VAL A 186 -4.80 3.84 -0.42
CA VAL A 186 -5.38 2.68 0.25
C VAL A 186 -6.82 2.49 -0.22
N LYS A 187 -7.09 1.35 -0.87
CA LYS A 187 -8.44 1.03 -1.39
C LYS A 187 -9.16 0.04 -0.49
N ARG A 188 -9.99 0.54 0.43
CA ARG A 188 -10.86 -0.26 1.30
C ARG A 188 -11.80 -1.18 0.48
#